data_AF-A0A1V8TET9-F1
#
_entry.id   AF-A0A1V8TET9-F1
#
_cell.length_a   1.000
_cell.length_b   1.000
_cell.length_c   1.000
_cell.angle_alpha   90.00
_cell.angle_beta   90.00
_cell.angle_gamma   90.00
#
_symmetry.space_group_name_H-M   'P 1'
#
loop_
_entity.id
_entity.type
_entity.pdbx_description
1 polymer ?
#
loop_
_entity_poly.entity_id
_entity_poly.type
_entity_poly.pdbx_seq_one_letter_code
_entity_poly.pdbx_strand_id
1 'polypeptide(L)'
;MADTMLAAAAPALYKQPSRKGKRAWRKNVDLNDLTANLEDVRTQIIQHGGVVSEKPAADLFALDTTGDSTISLQHTKTKLLKADEILAQRSAVPGLDGRKRKAPDLAVPDPSAKRSKNGKYISHKELQHLRTVANRPTGEGGFALAIPEATHDPWALAGPAKYAELDFLEPVKPIREPSTLRHAPVSLVASGKAVPAVPRPAAGKSYNPLVQDWSALLEREGAAAVEAEKARVAAELAEEEQVARAEAEAAKVEAAEKDEWATDYESAWESEWDGIQSGAEGEANGIFTAKMKRRKTPAERNKILARKQREAAETHERRRKERLARKAGGVKPKVARGPGIEVLDSSDDGFEPALRRNRFGKRDVPAAPLEVVLPEDLQDSLRRLKPEGNLLTDRYRNLLVNGKVEVRKRLGQRKLRKVDKTEKWSYKDWQLK
;
A
#
# COMPACT_ATOMS: atom_id res chain seq x y z
N MET A 1 -42.01 -34.72 -5.13
CA MET A 1 -43.40 -34.88 -4.69
C MET A 1 -43.47 -34.24 -3.31
N ALA A 2 -43.83 -32.95 -3.26
CA ALA A 2 -43.88 -32.19 -2.02
C ALA A 2 -45.32 -32.21 -1.52
N ASP A 3 -45.59 -33.00 -0.48
CA ASP A 3 -46.87 -32.99 0.21
C ASP A 3 -46.89 -31.79 1.15
N THR A 4 -47.51 -30.71 0.67
CA THR A 4 -47.91 -29.58 1.51
C THR A 4 -49.05 -30.02 2.42
N MET A 5 -48.72 -30.45 3.64
CA MET A 5 -49.69 -30.61 4.73
C MET A 5 -50.21 -29.23 5.12
N LEU A 6 -51.27 -28.79 4.45
CA LEU A 6 -52.05 -27.62 4.83
C LEU A 6 -52.80 -27.98 6.12
N ALA A 7 -52.25 -27.61 7.28
CA ALA A 7 -52.96 -27.71 8.54
C ALA A 7 -54.22 -26.82 8.44
N ALA A 8 -55.39 -27.45 8.35
CA ALA A 8 -56.67 -26.77 8.32
C ALA A 8 -56.87 -26.04 9.66
N ALA A 9 -56.55 -24.74 9.70
CA ALA A 9 -56.82 -23.91 10.86
C ALA A 9 -58.32 -23.89 11.12
N ALA A 10 -58.73 -24.33 12.31
CA ALA A 10 -60.12 -24.31 12.74
C ALA A 10 -60.69 -22.86 12.64
N PRO A 11 -61.98 -22.69 12.31
CA PRO A 11 -62.57 -21.37 12.12
C PRO A 11 -62.46 -20.54 13.41
N ALA A 12 -61.70 -19.44 13.37
CA ALA A 12 -61.48 -18.56 14.51
C ALA A 12 -62.80 -17.91 14.98
N LEU A 13 -63.31 -18.35 16.14
CA LEU A 13 -64.59 -17.91 16.72
C LEU A 13 -64.49 -16.59 17.53
N TYR A 14 -63.27 -16.15 17.86
CA TYR A 14 -62.97 -15.06 18.84
C TYR A 14 -63.00 -13.64 18.24
N LYS A 15 -63.76 -13.39 17.17
CA LYS A 15 -63.82 -12.07 16.51
C LYS A 15 -64.73 -11.02 17.17
N GLN A 16 -65.44 -11.38 18.26
CA GLN A 16 -66.43 -10.50 18.89
C GLN A 16 -65.87 -9.87 20.19
N PRO A 17 -65.66 -8.53 20.24
CA PRO A 17 -65.08 -7.85 21.41
C PRO A 17 -66.08 -7.66 22.57
N SER A 18 -67.38 -7.87 22.35
CA SER A 18 -68.40 -7.72 23.39
C SER A 18 -68.33 -8.85 24.41
N ARG A 19 -68.34 -8.50 25.69
CA ARG A 19 -68.42 -9.45 26.83
C ARG A 19 -69.80 -9.44 27.51
N LYS A 20 -70.80 -8.80 26.88
CA LYS A 20 -72.13 -8.62 27.49
C LYS A 20 -73.02 -9.84 27.18
N GLY A 21 -73.26 -10.67 28.20
CA GLY A 21 -74.18 -11.79 28.16
C GLY A 21 -73.53 -13.17 27.97
N LYS A 22 -74.23 -14.22 28.41
CA LYS A 22 -73.73 -15.61 28.46
C LYS A 22 -73.27 -16.15 27.10
N ARG A 23 -73.95 -15.77 26.02
CA ARG A 23 -73.62 -16.18 24.64
C ARG A 23 -72.32 -15.53 24.13
N ALA A 24 -72.04 -14.30 24.54
CA ALA A 24 -70.82 -13.59 24.16
C ALA A 24 -69.61 -14.12 24.93
N TRP A 25 -69.79 -14.44 26.22
CA TRP A 25 -68.75 -15.03 27.05
C TRP A 25 -68.27 -16.38 26.50
N ARG A 26 -69.18 -17.27 26.08
CA ARG A 26 -68.84 -18.55 25.45
C ARG A 26 -68.03 -18.44 24.15
N LYS A 27 -68.08 -17.31 23.44
CA LYS A 27 -67.41 -17.10 22.15
C LYS A 27 -66.10 -16.32 22.25
N ASN A 28 -65.79 -15.74 23.42
CA ASN A 28 -64.61 -14.92 23.67
C ASN A 28 -63.70 -15.55 24.74
N VAL A 29 -63.72 -16.87 24.87
CA VAL A 29 -62.72 -17.61 25.65
C VAL A 29 -61.67 -18.08 24.66
N ASP A 30 -60.44 -17.61 24.84
CA ASP A 30 -59.30 -18.08 24.07
C ASP A 30 -58.79 -19.39 24.67
N LEU A 31 -58.81 -20.46 23.87
CA LEU A 31 -58.30 -21.78 24.22
C LEU A 31 -57.09 -22.14 23.36
N ASN A 32 -56.60 -21.24 22.50
CA ASN A 32 -55.57 -21.54 21.51
C ASN A 32 -54.28 -22.00 22.16
N ASP A 33 -53.88 -21.35 23.26
CA ASP A 33 -52.69 -21.73 24.01
C ASP A 33 -52.85 -23.14 24.60
N LEU A 34 -54.03 -23.48 25.12
CA LEU A 34 -54.30 -24.82 25.65
C LEU A 34 -54.34 -25.88 24.55
N THR A 35 -54.94 -25.58 23.40
CA THR A 35 -54.98 -26.50 22.26
C THR A 35 -53.60 -26.71 21.65
N ALA A 36 -52.81 -25.64 21.50
CA ALA A 36 -51.44 -25.71 21.01
C ALA A 36 -50.57 -26.56 21.95
N ASN A 37 -50.66 -26.33 23.26
CA ASN A 37 -49.93 -27.14 24.24
C ASN A 37 -50.35 -28.62 24.21
N LEU A 38 -51.63 -28.94 23.99
CA LEU A 38 -52.10 -30.32 23.85
C LEU A 38 -51.66 -30.96 22.53
N GLU A 39 -51.58 -30.20 21.45
CA GLU A 39 -51.05 -30.64 20.15
C GLU A 39 -49.54 -30.88 20.23
N ASP A 40 -48.79 -30.01 20.92
CA ASP A 40 -47.37 -30.20 21.18
C ASP A 40 -47.11 -31.47 22.01
N VAL A 41 -47.91 -31.72 23.04
CA VAL A 41 -47.83 -32.98 23.81
C VAL A 41 -48.13 -34.20 22.91
N ARG A 42 -49.14 -34.12 22.03
CA ARG A 42 -49.45 -35.20 21.08
C ARG A 42 -48.34 -35.42 20.05
N THR A 43 -47.75 -34.37 19.51
CA THR A 43 -46.64 -34.48 18.54
C THR A 43 -45.40 -35.06 19.20
N GLN A 44 -45.10 -34.69 20.44
CA GLN A 44 -44.03 -35.30 21.23
C GLN A 44 -44.27 -36.79 21.46
N ILE A 45 -45.50 -37.19 21.79
CA ILE A 45 -45.87 -38.60 21.93
C ILE A 45 -45.70 -39.36 20.60
N ILE A 46 -46.09 -38.78 19.47
CA ILE A 46 -45.96 -39.44 18.15
C ILE A 46 -44.50 -39.56 17.71
N GLN A 47 -43.72 -38.49 17.84
CA GLN A 47 -42.34 -38.43 17.33
C GLN A 47 -41.35 -39.16 18.23
N HIS A 48 -41.54 -39.03 19.55
CA HIS A 48 -40.59 -39.57 20.52
C HIS A 48 -41.16 -40.77 21.29
N GLY A 49 -42.46 -41.08 21.19
CA GLY A 49 -43.08 -42.19 21.95
C GLY A 49 -43.43 -41.84 23.41
N GLY A 50 -43.35 -40.56 23.80
CA GLY A 50 -43.68 -40.09 25.16
C GLY A 50 -43.35 -38.60 25.35
N VAL A 51 -43.82 -37.99 26.44
CA VAL A 51 -43.56 -36.58 26.74
C VAL A 51 -42.09 -36.39 27.11
N VAL A 52 -41.43 -35.41 26.50
CA VAL A 52 -39.98 -35.20 26.63
C VAL A 52 -39.55 -34.96 28.08
N SER A 53 -40.39 -34.31 28.88
CA SER A 53 -40.10 -34.01 30.30
C SER A 53 -40.11 -35.24 31.22
N GLU A 54 -40.78 -36.32 30.83
CA GLU A 54 -40.91 -37.54 31.65
C GLU A 54 -39.80 -38.55 31.37
N LYS A 55 -39.05 -38.36 30.29
CA LYS A 55 -37.99 -39.27 29.89
C LYS A 55 -36.69 -39.01 30.67
N PRO A 56 -35.97 -40.07 31.07
CA PRO A 56 -34.67 -39.90 31.70
C PRO A 56 -33.67 -39.28 30.72
N ALA A 57 -32.75 -38.46 31.23
CA ALA A 57 -31.75 -37.77 30.40
C ALA A 57 -30.87 -38.73 29.56
N ALA A 58 -30.69 -39.97 30.02
CA ALA A 58 -29.94 -41.00 29.29
C ALA A 58 -30.57 -41.37 27.93
N ASP A 59 -31.90 -41.28 27.80
CA ASP A 59 -32.61 -41.60 26.56
C ASP A 59 -32.68 -40.40 25.60
N LEU A 60 -32.50 -39.19 26.13
CA LEU A 60 -32.55 -37.94 25.34
C LEU A 60 -31.18 -37.59 24.73
N PHE A 61 -30.10 -37.98 25.40
CA PHE A 61 -28.74 -37.58 25.04
C PHE A 61 -27.84 -38.81 24.88
N ALA A 62 -27.53 -39.17 23.64
CA ALA A 62 -26.47 -40.12 23.31
C ALA A 62 -25.27 -39.35 22.73
N LEU A 63 -24.07 -39.62 23.23
CA LEU A 63 -22.83 -39.11 22.66
C LEU A 63 -22.43 -40.01 21.48
N ASP A 64 -22.82 -39.59 20.28
CA ASP A 64 -22.35 -40.22 19.04
C ASP A 64 -20.90 -39.80 18.76
N THR A 65 -19.96 -40.69 19.10
CA THR A 65 -18.52 -40.50 18.88
C THR A 65 -18.08 -40.93 17.48
N THR A 66 -18.96 -41.61 16.74
CA THR A 66 -18.67 -42.23 15.44
C THR A 66 -19.71 -41.77 14.43
N GLY A 67 -19.70 -40.48 14.11
CA GLY A 67 -20.69 -39.88 13.21
C GLY A 67 -20.85 -40.62 11.87
N ASP A 68 -22.05 -40.55 11.32
CA ASP A 68 -22.45 -41.28 10.10
C ASP A 68 -21.62 -40.87 8.85
N SER A 69 -20.79 -41.80 8.39
CA SER A 69 -19.96 -41.64 7.18
C SER A 69 -20.78 -41.43 5.90
N THR A 70 -22.04 -41.86 5.88
CA THR A 70 -22.96 -41.75 4.73
C THR A 70 -23.38 -40.31 4.44
N ILE A 71 -23.45 -39.45 5.46
CA ILE A 71 -23.84 -38.02 5.31
C ILE A 71 -22.72 -37.26 4.58
N SER A 72 -21.45 -37.57 4.87
CA SER A 72 -20.29 -37.01 4.17
C SER A 72 -20.29 -37.31 2.67
N LEU A 73 -20.73 -38.51 2.29
CA LEU A 73 -20.82 -38.96 0.90
C LEU A 73 -21.99 -38.33 0.13
N GLN A 74 -23.02 -37.84 0.82
CA GLN A 74 -24.14 -37.14 0.19
C GLN A 74 -23.80 -35.68 -0.14
N HIS A 75 -23.01 -35.02 0.71
CA HIS A 75 -22.59 -33.62 0.50
C HIS A 75 -21.49 -33.45 -0.56
N THR A 76 -20.77 -34.51 -0.95
CA THR A 76 -19.68 -34.47 -1.94
C THR A 76 -20.13 -34.70 -3.39
N LYS A 77 -21.43 -34.86 -3.66
CA LYS A 77 -21.95 -35.20 -5.00
C LYS A 77 -21.91 -34.08 -6.05
N THR A 78 -21.49 -32.87 -5.68
CA THR A 78 -21.26 -31.81 -6.67
C THR A 78 -19.79 -31.83 -7.11
N LYS A 79 -19.56 -32.05 -8.41
CA LYS A 79 -18.20 -31.98 -8.98
C LYS A 79 -17.68 -30.56 -8.80
N LEU A 80 -16.56 -30.41 -8.08
CA LEU A 80 -15.86 -29.14 -7.97
C LEU A 80 -15.39 -28.68 -9.36
N LEU A 81 -15.25 -27.36 -9.56
CA LEU A 81 -14.61 -26.83 -10.76
C LEU A 81 -13.14 -27.26 -10.79
N LYS A 82 -12.58 -27.44 -11.99
CA LYS A 82 -11.17 -27.85 -12.19
C LYS A 82 -10.18 -26.94 -11.44
N ALA A 83 -10.49 -25.65 -11.34
CA ALA A 83 -9.67 -24.67 -10.62
C ALA A 83 -9.68 -24.92 -9.10
N ASP A 84 -10.84 -25.21 -8.52
CA ASP A 84 -11.00 -25.45 -7.09
C ASP A 84 -10.43 -26.83 -6.70
N GLU A 85 -10.54 -27.83 -7.59
CA GLU A 85 -9.87 -29.13 -7.44
C GLU A 85 -8.34 -28.96 -7.34
N ILE A 86 -7.76 -28.13 -8.20
CA ILE A 86 -6.31 -27.84 -8.19
C ILE A 86 -5.90 -27.07 -6.92
N LEU A 87 -6.74 -26.16 -6.42
CA LEU A 87 -6.47 -25.41 -5.19
C LEU A 87 -6.61 -26.28 -3.93
N ALA A 88 -7.61 -27.16 -3.87
CA ALA A 88 -7.82 -28.10 -2.78
C ALA A 88 -6.70 -29.15 -2.70
N GLN A 89 -6.15 -29.61 -3.83
CA GLN A 89 -4.98 -30.49 -3.84
C GLN A 89 -3.73 -29.83 -3.23
N ARG A 90 -3.67 -28.50 -3.22
CA ARG A 90 -2.49 -27.73 -2.80
C ARG A 90 -2.63 -27.13 -1.40
N SER A 91 -3.81 -27.15 -0.81
CA SER A 91 -4.07 -26.53 0.49
C SER A 91 -5.09 -27.33 1.30
N ALA A 92 -4.79 -27.56 2.57
CA ALA A 92 -5.68 -28.23 3.51
C ALA A 92 -6.89 -27.37 3.93
N VAL A 93 -6.95 -26.12 3.47
CA VAL A 93 -8.01 -25.16 3.77
C VAL A 93 -8.88 -25.00 2.52
N PRO A 94 -10.21 -25.21 2.61
CA PRO A 94 -11.09 -25.03 1.45
C PRO A 94 -11.04 -23.59 0.95
N GLY A 95 -11.03 -23.41 -0.37
CA GLY A 95 -11.06 -22.10 -1.01
C GLY A 95 -12.27 -21.29 -0.55
N LEU A 96 -12.05 -20.02 -0.22
CA LEU A 96 -13.12 -19.08 0.12
C LEU A 96 -14.08 -18.94 -1.07
N ASP A 97 -15.33 -19.34 -0.87
CA ASP A 97 -16.40 -19.24 -1.87
C ASP A 97 -16.51 -17.79 -2.37
N GLY A 98 -16.22 -17.56 -3.66
CA GLY A 98 -16.17 -16.23 -4.29
C GLY A 98 -17.53 -15.53 -4.35
N ARG A 99 -18.60 -16.19 -3.91
CA ARG A 99 -19.92 -15.58 -3.80
C ARG A 99 -19.97 -14.68 -2.56
N LYS A 100 -20.11 -13.37 -2.79
CA LYS A 100 -20.52 -12.42 -1.73
C LYS A 100 -21.83 -12.90 -1.11
N ARG A 101 -21.77 -13.60 0.02
CA ARG A 101 -22.93 -13.79 0.88
C ARG A 101 -23.32 -12.42 1.39
N LYS A 102 -24.59 -12.04 1.29
CA LYS A 102 -25.09 -10.93 2.11
C LYS A 102 -24.82 -11.35 3.55
N ALA A 103 -24.11 -10.52 4.31
CA ALA A 103 -23.97 -10.74 5.75
C ALA A 103 -25.38 -10.98 6.32
N PRO A 104 -25.56 -11.92 7.27
CA PRO A 104 -26.81 -11.95 8.02
C PRO A 104 -26.99 -10.54 8.58
N ASP A 105 -28.19 -10.00 8.42
CA ASP A 105 -28.59 -8.70 8.92
C ASP A 105 -28.57 -8.77 10.45
N LEU A 106 -27.36 -8.75 11.03
CA LEU A 106 -27.13 -8.47 12.43
C LEU A 106 -27.49 -7.00 12.56
N ALA A 107 -28.78 -6.78 12.73
CA ALA A 107 -29.41 -5.49 12.91
C ALA A 107 -28.55 -4.66 13.86
N VAL A 108 -27.79 -3.72 13.30
CA VAL A 108 -27.30 -2.58 14.04
C VAL A 108 -28.57 -1.83 14.42
N PRO A 109 -28.98 -1.80 15.70
CA PRO A 109 -30.26 -1.23 16.04
C PRO A 109 -30.21 0.27 15.82
N ASP A 110 -31.13 0.78 15.00
CA ASP A 110 -31.32 2.21 14.78
C ASP A 110 -31.43 2.93 16.13
N PRO A 111 -30.63 4.00 16.38
CA PRO A 111 -30.63 4.69 17.66
C PRO A 111 -31.94 5.45 17.95
N SER A 112 -32.87 5.52 16.99
CA SER A 112 -34.12 6.28 17.07
C SER A 112 -35.36 5.44 17.39
N ALA A 113 -35.27 4.10 17.45
CA ALA A 113 -36.40 3.27 17.81
C ALA A 113 -36.74 3.44 19.30
N LYS A 114 -37.97 3.87 19.58
CA LYS A 114 -38.49 4.19 20.92
C LYS A 114 -38.17 3.08 21.93
N ARG A 115 -37.18 3.35 22.76
CA ARG A 115 -36.74 2.52 23.88
C ARG A 115 -37.83 2.53 24.95
N SER A 116 -38.62 1.46 25.00
CA SER A 116 -39.25 0.92 26.22
C SER A 116 -40.51 0.15 25.80
N LYS A 117 -40.48 -1.18 25.97
CA LYS A 117 -41.64 -1.95 26.46
C LYS A 117 -41.38 -3.42 26.74
N ASN A 118 -40.31 -4.03 26.22
CA ASN A 118 -40.16 -5.49 26.27
C ASN A 118 -39.01 -5.99 27.14
N GLY A 119 -38.76 -5.39 28.32
CA GLY A 119 -37.91 -5.97 29.39
C GLY A 119 -36.45 -6.30 29.06
N LYS A 120 -35.99 -6.03 27.83
CA LYS A 120 -34.70 -6.50 27.28
C LYS A 120 -33.58 -5.46 27.37
N TYR A 121 -33.86 -4.29 27.94
CA TYR A 121 -32.91 -3.19 28.08
C TYR A 121 -32.67 -2.86 29.55
N ILE A 122 -31.40 -2.86 29.93
CA ILE A 122 -30.91 -2.43 31.25
C ILE A 122 -31.09 -0.91 31.33
N SER A 123 -31.65 -0.42 32.44
CA SER A 123 -31.87 1.02 32.61
C SER A 123 -30.54 1.79 32.62
N HIS A 124 -30.50 3.05 32.18
CA HIS A 124 -29.24 3.81 32.15
C HIS A 124 -28.58 3.92 33.53
N LYS A 125 -29.38 4.00 34.60
CA LYS A 125 -28.90 3.99 35.99
C LYS A 125 -28.20 2.68 36.35
N GLU A 126 -28.77 1.57 35.93
CA GLU A 126 -28.24 0.23 36.19
C GLU A 126 -27.01 -0.07 35.32
N LEU A 127 -26.97 0.47 34.11
CA LEU A 127 -25.78 0.46 33.25
C LEU A 127 -24.64 1.28 33.87
N GLN A 128 -24.93 2.45 34.44
CA GLN A 128 -23.95 3.23 35.21
C GLN A 128 -23.51 2.49 36.46
N HIS A 129 -24.43 1.85 37.19
CA HIS A 129 -24.12 1.03 38.35
C HIS A 129 -23.17 -0.13 37.98
N LEU A 130 -23.48 -0.90 36.94
CA LEU A 130 -22.62 -1.98 36.42
C LEU A 130 -21.25 -1.46 36.00
N ARG A 131 -21.18 -0.26 35.41
CA ARG A 131 -19.91 0.38 35.03
C ARG A 131 -19.11 0.83 36.24
N THR A 132 -19.76 1.31 37.31
CA THR A 132 -19.08 1.61 38.58
C THR A 132 -18.60 0.36 39.29
N VAL A 133 -19.34 -0.75 39.21
CA VAL A 133 -18.96 -2.05 39.78
C VAL A 133 -17.78 -2.65 39.00
N ALA A 134 -17.80 -2.59 37.67
CA ALA A 134 -16.74 -3.14 36.81
C ALA A 134 -15.43 -2.34 36.90
N ASN A 135 -15.50 -1.02 37.07
CA ASN A 135 -14.32 -0.15 37.19
C ASN A 135 -13.81 0.00 38.63
N ARG A 136 -14.39 -0.71 39.61
CA ARG A 136 -13.94 -0.63 41.00
C ARG A 136 -12.59 -1.36 41.13
N PRO A 137 -11.51 -0.70 41.59
CA PRO A 137 -10.22 -1.35 41.76
C PRO A 137 -10.33 -2.45 42.83
N THR A 138 -9.65 -3.57 42.58
CA THR A 138 -9.78 -4.89 43.23
C THR A 138 -9.50 -4.91 44.75
N GLY A 139 -9.16 -3.79 45.37
CA GLY A 139 -8.80 -3.70 46.79
C GLY A 139 -9.92 -3.33 47.77
N GLU A 140 -11.04 -2.74 47.30
CA GLU A 140 -12.09 -2.24 48.19
C GLU A 140 -13.45 -2.89 47.89
N GLY A 141 -13.61 -4.16 48.26
CA GLY A 141 -14.92 -4.83 48.28
C GLY A 141 -15.53 -5.20 46.91
N GLY A 142 -14.73 -5.26 45.84
CA GLY A 142 -15.15 -5.86 44.58
C GLY A 142 -15.18 -7.38 44.68
N PHE A 143 -16.28 -8.01 44.25
CA PHE A 143 -16.37 -9.47 44.14
C PHE A 143 -15.37 -9.94 43.07
N ALA A 144 -14.18 -10.37 43.50
CA ALA A 144 -13.23 -11.02 42.62
C ALA A 144 -13.80 -12.39 42.24
N LEU A 145 -14.57 -12.44 41.14
CA LEU A 145 -14.79 -13.70 40.46
C LEU A 145 -13.42 -14.15 39.97
N ALA A 146 -12.79 -15.05 40.72
CA ALA A 146 -11.70 -15.87 40.23
C ALA A 146 -12.28 -16.65 39.04
N ILE A 147 -12.14 -16.08 37.84
CA ILE A 147 -12.41 -16.80 36.61
C ILE A 147 -11.38 -17.94 36.64
N PRO A 148 -11.81 -19.21 36.83
CA PRO A 148 -10.86 -20.31 36.73
C PRO A 148 -10.24 -20.19 35.35
N GLU A 149 -8.92 -20.12 35.28
CA GLU A 149 -8.19 -20.10 34.01
C GLU A 149 -8.78 -21.23 33.14
N ALA A 150 -9.36 -20.87 32.00
CA ALA A 150 -9.97 -21.85 31.12
C ALA A 150 -8.87 -22.83 30.72
N THR A 151 -8.92 -24.05 31.27
CA THR A 151 -7.88 -25.08 31.13
C THR A 151 -7.64 -25.45 29.67
N HIS A 152 -8.58 -25.10 28.80
CA HIS A 152 -8.53 -25.33 27.37
C HIS A 152 -9.21 -24.17 26.64
N ASP A 153 -8.42 -23.33 25.99
CA ASP A 153 -8.91 -22.34 25.03
C ASP A 153 -9.08 -23.03 23.66
N PRO A 154 -10.31 -23.24 23.16
CA PRO A 154 -10.55 -23.89 21.88
C PRO A 154 -10.07 -23.06 20.68
N TRP A 155 -9.69 -21.80 20.89
CA TRP A 155 -9.15 -20.91 19.86
C TRP A 155 -7.64 -20.69 19.98
N ALA A 156 -6.99 -21.24 21.01
CA ALA A 156 -5.55 -21.28 21.07
C ALA A 156 -5.03 -22.19 19.94
N LEU A 157 -4.02 -21.73 19.21
CA LEU A 157 -3.31 -22.56 18.25
C LEU A 157 -2.72 -23.74 19.01
N ALA A 158 -3.32 -24.93 18.83
CA ALA A 158 -2.83 -26.15 19.44
C ALA A 158 -1.34 -26.28 19.12
N GLY A 159 -0.51 -26.33 20.17
CA GLY A 159 0.91 -26.60 20.02
C GLY A 159 1.12 -27.94 19.29
N PRO A 160 2.30 -28.17 18.70
CA PRO A 160 2.58 -29.44 18.03
C PRO A 160 2.27 -30.60 18.99
N ALA A 161 1.45 -31.54 18.53
CA ALA A 161 1.06 -32.70 19.33
C ALA A 161 2.33 -33.43 19.80
N LYS A 162 2.53 -33.48 21.12
CA LYS A 162 3.60 -34.28 21.71
C LYS A 162 3.12 -35.72 21.75
N TYR A 163 3.62 -36.54 20.83
CA TYR A 163 3.36 -37.97 20.82
C TYR A 163 4.33 -38.62 21.80
N ALA A 164 3.83 -39.19 22.91
CA ALA A 164 4.65 -39.88 23.91
C ALA A 164 5.48 -41.04 23.30
N GLU A 165 5.01 -41.61 22.19
CA GLU A 165 5.70 -42.63 21.42
C GLU A 165 6.97 -42.11 20.70
N LEU A 166 7.10 -40.79 20.52
CA LEU A 166 8.20 -40.14 19.78
C LEU A 166 9.10 -39.28 20.68
N ASP A 167 9.07 -39.49 22.00
CA ASP A 167 9.89 -38.76 22.97
C ASP A 167 11.40 -39.04 22.84
N PHE A 168 11.79 -40.04 22.03
CA PHE A 168 13.18 -40.33 21.68
C PHE A 168 13.73 -39.43 20.56
N LEU A 169 12.87 -38.71 19.83
CA LEU A 169 13.30 -37.76 18.81
C LEU A 169 13.65 -36.44 19.50
N GLU A 170 14.86 -35.93 19.23
CA GLU A 170 15.21 -34.59 19.69
C GLU A 170 14.19 -33.57 19.14
N PRO A 171 13.65 -32.67 19.98
CA PRO A 171 12.70 -31.68 19.52
C PRO A 171 13.35 -30.78 18.48
N VAL A 172 12.65 -30.53 17.39
CA VAL A 172 13.11 -29.63 16.34
C VAL A 172 13.45 -28.28 16.97
N LYS A 173 14.69 -27.82 16.77
CA LYS A 173 15.13 -26.52 17.29
C LYS A 173 14.19 -25.44 16.76
N PRO A 174 13.64 -24.58 17.62
CA PRO A 174 12.75 -23.53 17.16
C PRO A 174 13.51 -22.61 16.20
N ILE A 175 12.86 -22.27 15.08
CA ILE A 175 13.43 -21.33 14.11
C ILE A 175 13.52 -19.97 14.81
N ARG A 176 14.74 -19.58 15.20
CA ARG A 176 15.00 -18.28 15.83
C ARG A 176 15.11 -17.21 14.75
N GLU A 177 14.26 -16.20 14.85
CA GLU A 177 14.36 -15.04 13.98
C GLU A 177 15.72 -14.33 14.17
N PRO A 178 16.36 -13.87 13.08
CA PRO A 178 17.59 -13.09 13.19
C PRO A 178 17.29 -11.75 13.87
N SER A 179 18.23 -11.26 14.69
CA SER A 179 18.10 -9.96 15.36
C SER A 179 17.91 -8.79 14.40
N THR A 180 18.38 -8.94 13.15
CA THR A 180 18.29 -7.92 12.10
C THR A 180 16.87 -7.58 11.71
N LEU A 181 15.93 -8.52 11.82
CA LEU A 181 14.51 -8.30 11.50
C LEU A 181 13.85 -7.33 12.49
N ARG A 182 14.38 -7.25 13.73
CA ARG A 182 13.90 -6.34 14.78
C ARG A 182 14.36 -4.89 14.59
N HIS A 183 15.35 -4.64 13.73
CA HIS A 183 15.80 -3.28 13.47
C HIS A 183 14.79 -2.52 12.61
N ALA A 184 14.45 -1.31 13.04
CA ALA A 184 13.58 -0.42 12.28
C ALA A 184 14.24 0.01 10.95
N PRO A 185 13.44 0.26 9.91
CA PRO A 185 13.95 0.79 8.65
C PRO A 185 14.56 2.19 8.85
N VAL A 186 15.56 2.52 8.02
CA VAL A 186 16.25 3.81 8.11
C VAL A 186 15.42 4.89 7.41
N SER A 187 14.89 5.84 8.17
CA SER A 187 14.11 6.94 7.59
C SER A 187 14.94 7.88 6.71
N LEU A 188 14.31 8.42 5.66
CA LEU A 188 14.88 9.38 4.71
C LEU A 188 14.87 10.81 5.23
N VAL A 189 14.32 11.07 6.41
CA VAL A 189 14.32 12.40 7.02
C VAL A 189 15.73 12.78 7.46
N ALA A 190 16.11 14.04 7.32
CA ALA A 190 17.42 14.56 7.73
C ALA A 190 17.69 14.36 9.24
N SER A 191 16.64 14.42 10.07
CA SER A 191 16.70 14.13 11.51
C SER A 191 16.95 12.64 11.83
N GLY A 192 16.68 11.74 10.88
CA GLY A 192 16.72 10.28 11.07
C GLY A 192 15.62 9.71 11.97
N LYS A 193 14.65 10.54 12.41
CA LYS A 193 13.47 10.08 13.15
C LYS A 193 12.46 9.43 12.19
N ALA A 194 11.71 8.45 12.67
CA ALA A 194 10.60 7.88 11.92
C ALA A 194 9.43 8.87 11.91
N VAL A 195 8.77 9.01 10.76
CA VAL A 195 7.56 9.83 10.60
C VAL A 195 6.36 8.96 10.99
N PRO A 196 5.37 9.49 11.73
CA PRO A 196 4.14 8.75 12.02
C PRO A 196 3.44 8.31 10.73
N ALA A 197 2.75 7.17 10.75
CA ALA A 197 2.11 6.61 9.55
C ALA A 197 1.05 7.54 8.92
N VAL A 198 0.44 8.39 9.75
CA VAL A 198 -0.43 9.50 9.33
C VAL A 198 0.13 10.76 10.00
N PRO A 199 0.58 11.77 9.24
CA PRO A 199 1.01 13.04 9.82
C PRO A 199 -0.21 13.77 10.41
N ARG A 200 0.00 14.52 11.49
CA ARG A 200 -1.04 15.41 12.00
C ARG A 200 -1.18 16.57 11.03
N PRO A 201 -2.38 16.90 10.52
CA PRO A 201 -2.56 18.02 9.61
C PRO A 201 -2.31 19.35 10.35
N ALA A 202 -1.81 20.36 9.63
CA ALA A 202 -1.72 21.73 10.14
C ALA A 202 -3.12 22.33 10.34
N ALA A 203 -3.29 23.22 11.32
CA ALA A 203 -4.57 23.84 11.65
C ALA A 203 -5.21 24.60 10.46
N GLY A 204 -4.37 25.24 9.63
CA GLY A 204 -4.80 25.95 8.41
C GLY A 204 -5.40 25.06 7.32
N LYS A 205 -5.21 23.73 7.39
CA LYS A 205 -5.82 22.75 6.47
C LYS A 205 -7.21 22.28 6.92
N SER A 206 -7.70 22.78 8.05
CA SER A 206 -9.05 22.45 8.51
C SER A 206 -10.11 23.04 7.60
N TYR A 207 -11.32 22.49 7.67
CA TYR A 207 -12.45 22.91 6.85
C TYR A 207 -12.86 24.38 7.09
N ASN A 208 -12.80 24.81 8.34
CA ASN A 208 -13.09 26.19 8.77
C ASN A 208 -11.95 26.61 9.71
N PRO A 209 -10.79 27.01 9.15
CA PRO A 209 -9.62 27.39 9.91
C PRO A 209 -9.77 28.79 10.51
N LEU A 210 -9.00 29.06 11.55
CA LEU A 210 -8.79 30.45 11.98
C LEU A 210 -8.07 31.21 10.87
N VAL A 211 -8.48 32.46 10.63
CA VAL A 211 -7.96 33.29 9.53
C VAL A 211 -6.43 33.40 9.59
N GLN A 212 -5.87 33.50 10.80
CA GLN A 212 -4.42 33.59 11.03
C GLN A 212 -3.68 32.31 10.63
N ASP A 213 -4.22 31.14 11.00
CA ASP A 213 -3.59 29.85 10.70
C ASP A 213 -3.65 29.54 9.20
N TRP A 214 -4.76 29.91 8.55
CA TRP A 214 -4.91 29.78 7.11
C TRP A 214 -4.04 30.75 6.33
N SER A 215 -3.97 32.03 6.72
CA SER A 215 -3.11 33.01 6.04
C SER A 215 -1.63 32.63 6.18
N ALA A 216 -1.21 32.17 7.36
CA ALA A 216 0.16 31.71 7.59
C ALA A 216 0.52 30.50 6.71
N LEU A 217 -0.42 29.57 6.55
CA LEU A 217 -0.24 28.41 5.66
C LEU A 217 -0.13 28.86 4.19
N LEU A 218 -1.04 29.72 3.73
CA LEU A 218 -1.08 30.25 2.37
C LEU A 218 0.19 31.03 2.02
N GLU A 219 0.64 31.92 2.91
CA GLU A 219 1.87 32.70 2.73
C GLU A 219 3.10 31.81 2.67
N ARG A 220 3.18 30.78 3.52
CA ARG A 220 4.31 29.85 3.55
C ARG A 220 4.39 29.01 2.27
N GLU A 221 3.29 28.39 1.88
CA GLU A 221 3.26 27.54 0.69
C GLU A 221 3.36 28.38 -0.59
N GLY A 222 2.77 29.58 -0.60
CA GLY A 222 2.95 30.58 -1.65
C GLY A 222 4.40 31.03 -1.79
N ALA A 223 5.08 31.35 -0.70
CA ALA A 223 6.51 31.70 -0.71
C ALA A 223 7.36 30.54 -1.22
N ALA A 224 7.09 29.30 -0.78
CA ALA A 224 7.80 28.12 -1.27
C ALA A 224 7.60 27.89 -2.79
N ALA A 225 6.39 28.12 -3.30
CA ALA A 225 6.10 28.04 -4.73
C ALA A 225 6.82 29.14 -5.53
N VAL A 226 6.83 30.38 -5.03
CA VAL A 226 7.56 31.50 -5.65
C VAL A 226 9.06 31.23 -5.70
N GLU A 227 9.65 30.71 -4.62
CA GLU A 227 11.07 30.34 -4.61
C GLU A 227 11.39 29.20 -5.59
N ALA A 228 10.47 28.23 -5.75
CA ALA A 228 10.63 27.17 -6.75
C ALA A 228 10.59 27.72 -8.20
N GLU A 229 9.70 28.66 -8.49
CA GLU A 229 9.61 29.32 -9.80
C GLU A 229 10.84 30.21 -10.07
N LYS A 230 11.30 30.99 -9.09
CA LYS A 230 12.57 31.74 -9.19
C LYS A 230 13.74 30.81 -9.46
N ALA A 231 13.80 29.66 -8.79
CA ALA A 231 14.84 28.67 -9.03
C ALA A 231 14.76 28.06 -10.44
N ARG A 232 13.55 27.84 -10.97
CA ARG A 232 13.36 27.38 -12.36
C ARG A 232 13.87 28.42 -13.36
N VAL A 233 13.44 29.68 -13.21
CA VAL A 233 13.87 30.79 -14.08
C VAL A 233 15.38 31.01 -14.00
N ALA A 234 15.97 30.96 -12.80
CA ALA A 234 17.42 31.09 -12.63
C ALA A 234 18.19 29.94 -13.27
N ALA A 235 17.65 28.72 -13.26
CA ALA A 235 18.24 27.57 -13.93
C ALA A 235 18.16 27.71 -15.46
N GLU A 236 17.02 28.16 -16.00
CA GLU A 236 16.84 28.45 -17.43
C GLU A 236 17.84 29.51 -17.91
N LEU A 237 17.95 30.63 -17.19
CA LEU A 237 18.93 31.69 -17.48
C LEU A 237 20.37 31.18 -17.41
N ALA A 238 20.69 30.35 -16.42
CA ALA A 238 22.02 29.75 -16.31
C ALA A 238 22.32 28.79 -17.47
N GLU A 239 21.33 28.03 -17.96
CA GLU A 239 21.48 27.18 -19.13
C GLU A 239 21.69 28.01 -20.40
N GLU A 240 20.93 29.08 -20.61
CA GLU A 240 21.11 30.02 -21.71
C GLU A 240 22.51 30.67 -21.70
N GLU A 241 22.99 31.11 -20.54
CA GLU A 241 24.35 31.63 -20.40
C GLU A 241 25.42 30.58 -20.75
N GLN A 242 25.23 29.33 -20.32
CA GLN A 242 26.18 28.25 -20.62
C GLN A 242 26.20 27.90 -22.10
N VAL A 243 25.03 27.90 -22.75
CA VAL A 243 24.91 27.71 -24.20
C VAL A 243 25.57 28.86 -24.95
N ALA A 244 25.28 30.12 -24.58
CA ALA A 244 25.91 31.28 -25.21
C ALA A 244 27.44 31.30 -25.05
N ARG A 245 27.95 30.87 -23.88
CA ARG A 245 29.40 30.71 -23.66
C ARG A 245 29.98 29.60 -24.53
N ALA A 246 29.32 28.44 -24.60
CA ALA A 246 29.75 27.34 -25.45
C ALA A 246 29.73 27.70 -26.94
N GLU A 247 28.72 28.43 -27.40
CA GLU A 247 28.61 28.95 -28.76
C GLU A 247 29.70 29.99 -29.07
N ALA A 248 29.98 30.90 -28.14
CA ALA A 248 31.07 31.87 -28.30
C ALA A 248 32.45 31.20 -28.32
N GLU A 249 32.67 30.15 -27.51
CA GLU A 249 33.89 29.35 -27.56
C GLU A 249 33.98 28.55 -28.86
N ALA A 250 32.88 27.93 -29.31
CA ALA A 250 32.82 27.22 -30.59
C ALA A 250 33.10 28.15 -31.77
N ALA A 251 32.51 29.36 -31.79
CA ALA A 251 32.75 30.36 -32.82
C ALA A 251 34.21 30.84 -32.84
N LYS A 252 34.87 30.94 -31.69
CA LYS A 252 36.31 31.25 -31.62
C LYS A 252 37.18 30.12 -32.16
N VAL A 253 36.81 28.87 -31.87
CA VAL A 253 37.50 27.69 -32.41
C VAL A 253 37.30 27.61 -33.93
N GLU A 254 36.08 27.77 -34.42
CA GLU A 254 35.77 27.82 -35.85
C GLU A 254 36.50 28.98 -36.55
N ALA A 255 36.59 30.17 -35.93
CA ALA A 255 37.36 31.28 -36.49
C ALA A 255 38.87 30.97 -36.53
N ALA A 256 39.41 30.37 -35.47
CA ALA A 256 40.82 29.95 -35.46
C ALA A 256 41.11 28.84 -36.47
N GLU A 257 40.22 27.85 -36.61
CA GLU A 257 40.31 26.83 -37.65
C GLU A 257 40.19 27.45 -39.05
N LYS A 258 39.29 28.41 -39.24
CA LYS A 258 39.17 29.15 -40.50
C LYS A 258 40.45 29.92 -40.81
N ASP A 259 41.04 30.62 -39.86
CA ASP A 259 42.31 31.35 -40.05
C ASP A 259 43.48 30.38 -40.31
N GLU A 260 43.52 29.23 -39.64
CA GLU A 260 44.52 28.19 -39.86
C GLU A 260 44.38 27.53 -41.24
N TRP A 261 43.16 27.32 -41.74
CA TRP A 261 42.88 26.76 -43.07
C TRP A 261 42.87 27.80 -44.20
N ALA A 262 42.66 29.09 -43.91
CA ALA A 262 42.68 30.18 -44.89
C ALA A 262 44.09 30.46 -45.42
N THR A 263 45.14 30.07 -44.69
CA THR A 263 46.52 30.44 -45.04
C THR A 263 47.16 29.61 -46.16
N ASP A 264 46.56 28.48 -46.59
CA ASP A 264 47.20 27.59 -47.58
C ASP A 264 46.32 27.21 -48.79
N TYR A 265 45.07 27.72 -48.90
CA TYR A 265 44.18 27.36 -50.03
C TYR A 265 43.26 28.47 -50.58
N GLU A 266 42.95 29.53 -49.83
CA GLU A 266 41.98 30.54 -50.30
C GLU A 266 42.58 31.69 -51.13
N SER A 267 43.90 31.93 -51.06
CA SER A 267 44.55 32.97 -51.89
C SER A 267 44.71 32.61 -53.36
N ALA A 268 44.39 31.37 -53.76
CA ALA A 268 44.48 30.90 -55.14
C ALA A 268 43.12 30.66 -55.82
N TRP A 269 41.99 30.70 -55.07
CA TRP A 269 40.68 30.30 -55.62
C TRP A 269 39.57 31.36 -55.53
N GLU A 270 39.78 32.49 -54.85
CA GLU A 270 38.85 33.64 -54.91
C GLU A 270 39.25 34.72 -55.93
N SER A 271 40.38 34.55 -56.64
CA SER A 271 40.88 35.52 -57.65
C SER A 271 40.65 35.10 -59.11
N GLU A 272 40.02 33.95 -59.37
CA GLU A 272 39.87 33.39 -60.74
C GLU A 272 38.42 33.13 -61.16
N TRP A 273 37.43 33.78 -60.52
CA TRP A 273 36.02 33.74 -60.97
C TRP A 273 35.41 35.13 -61.21
N ASP A 274 36.18 36.00 -61.86
CA ASP A 274 35.65 37.07 -62.72
C ASP A 274 36.40 37.02 -64.06
N GLY A 275 35.91 36.20 -65.00
CA GLY A 275 36.51 36.12 -66.33
C GLY A 275 36.43 34.75 -67.01
N ILE A 276 35.23 34.25 -67.30
CA ILE A 276 35.08 33.19 -68.31
C ILE A 276 35.16 33.84 -69.69
N GLN A 277 36.31 33.77 -70.37
CA GLN A 277 36.35 33.65 -71.84
C GLN A 277 37.54 32.79 -72.31
N SER A 278 37.16 31.75 -73.07
CA SER A 278 37.90 31.05 -74.13
C SER A 278 39.21 30.31 -73.80
N GLY A 279 39.10 28.98 -73.82
CA GLY A 279 39.84 28.14 -74.78
C GLY A 279 41.29 27.82 -74.45
N ALA A 280 41.53 26.60 -73.95
CA ALA A 280 42.55 25.69 -74.46
C ALA A 280 42.45 24.34 -73.73
N GLU A 281 42.45 23.26 -74.52
CA GLU A 281 42.69 21.90 -74.06
C GLU A 281 44.05 21.79 -73.36
N GLY A 282 44.12 21.02 -72.27
CA GLY A 282 45.37 20.74 -71.58
C GLY A 282 45.23 19.98 -70.28
N GLU A 283 45.23 18.66 -70.39
CA GLU A 283 45.87 17.70 -69.46
C GLU A 283 45.37 17.52 -68.02
N ALA A 284 45.14 16.22 -67.75
CA ALA A 284 45.48 15.50 -66.52
C ALA A 284 44.66 15.78 -65.24
N ASN A 285 43.75 14.82 -64.98
CA ASN A 285 43.20 14.48 -63.67
C ASN A 285 44.23 14.52 -62.53
N GLY A 286 44.29 15.65 -61.81
CA GLY A 286 44.98 15.79 -60.54
C GLY A 286 44.10 15.33 -59.38
N ILE A 287 44.21 14.05 -58.98
CA ILE A 287 43.60 13.54 -57.76
C ILE A 287 44.33 14.18 -56.57
N PHE A 288 43.70 15.14 -55.90
CA PHE A 288 44.18 15.69 -54.63
C PHE A 288 44.16 14.59 -53.55
N THR A 289 45.26 13.85 -53.43
CA THR A 289 45.47 12.92 -52.32
C THR A 289 46.05 13.70 -51.15
N ALA A 290 45.22 14.03 -50.16
CA ALA A 290 45.71 14.52 -48.88
C ALA A 290 46.73 13.51 -48.33
N LYS A 291 47.98 13.95 -48.11
CA LYS A 291 49.06 13.08 -47.60
C LYS A 291 48.58 12.41 -46.30
N MET A 292 48.41 11.09 -46.31
CA MET A 292 48.07 10.33 -45.10
C MET A 292 49.05 10.66 -43.99
N LYS A 293 48.54 11.05 -42.81
CA LYS A 293 49.36 11.26 -41.61
C LYS A 293 50.20 10.00 -41.36
N ARG A 294 51.53 10.17 -41.28
CA ARG A 294 52.48 9.06 -41.10
C ARG A 294 52.07 8.24 -39.87
N ARG A 295 52.12 6.91 -39.99
CA ARG A 295 51.89 6.01 -38.85
C ARG A 295 52.85 6.39 -37.73
N LYS A 296 52.30 6.69 -36.55
CA LYS A 296 53.09 7.06 -35.37
C LYS A 296 54.17 6.02 -35.10
N THR A 297 55.39 6.49 -34.92
CA THR A 297 56.53 5.63 -34.57
C THR A 297 56.34 5.02 -33.17
N PRO A 298 56.97 3.88 -32.85
CA PRO A 298 56.92 3.30 -31.50
C PRO A 298 57.37 4.30 -30.40
N ALA A 299 58.36 5.14 -30.71
CA ALA A 299 58.83 6.19 -29.81
C ALA A 299 57.78 7.27 -29.54
N GLU A 300 57.04 7.71 -30.56
CA GLU A 300 55.92 8.66 -30.39
C GLU A 300 54.77 8.05 -29.58
N ARG A 301 54.47 6.76 -29.78
CA ARG A 301 53.45 6.05 -28.98
C ARG A 301 53.85 5.97 -27.51
N ASN A 302 55.13 5.67 -27.22
CA ASN A 302 55.64 5.62 -25.85
C ASN A 302 55.65 7.01 -25.18
N LYS A 303 55.95 8.08 -25.92
CA LYS A 303 55.86 9.46 -25.41
C LYS A 303 54.40 9.86 -25.08
N ILE A 304 53.45 9.51 -25.94
CA ILE A 304 52.02 9.76 -25.69
C ILE A 304 51.52 8.96 -24.49
N LEU A 305 51.93 7.70 -24.39
CA LEU A 305 51.57 6.83 -23.28
C LEU A 305 52.15 7.35 -21.96
N ALA A 306 53.41 7.80 -21.94
CA ALA A 306 54.03 8.43 -20.79
C ALA A 306 53.31 9.73 -20.38
N ARG A 307 52.92 10.57 -21.35
CA ARG A 307 52.13 11.78 -21.09
C ARG A 307 50.78 11.45 -20.45
N LYS A 308 50.07 10.47 -21.02
CA LYS A 308 48.77 10.01 -20.52
C LYS A 308 48.87 9.39 -19.13
N GLN A 309 49.95 8.66 -18.84
CA GLN A 309 50.22 8.11 -17.50
C GLN A 309 50.52 9.21 -16.47
N ARG A 310 51.28 10.25 -16.85
CA ARG A 310 51.54 11.41 -15.98
C ARG A 310 50.25 12.17 -15.67
N GLU A 311 49.45 12.46 -16.69
CA GLU A 311 48.15 13.12 -16.53
C GLU A 311 47.19 12.27 -15.66
N ALA A 312 47.18 10.95 -15.85
CA ALA A 312 46.42 10.04 -15.00
C ALA A 312 46.92 10.03 -13.54
N ALA A 313 48.23 10.11 -13.31
CA ALA A 313 48.81 10.18 -11.97
C ALA A 313 48.49 11.51 -11.28
N GLU A 314 48.61 12.63 -12.00
CA GLU A 314 48.30 13.98 -11.50
C GLU A 314 46.81 14.11 -11.16
N THR A 315 45.92 13.62 -12.03
CA THR A 315 44.47 13.61 -11.76
C THR A 315 44.12 12.71 -10.58
N HIS A 316 44.79 11.57 -10.42
CA HIS A 316 44.63 10.69 -9.26
C HIS A 316 45.12 11.34 -7.96
N GLU A 317 46.29 11.97 -7.97
CA GLU A 317 46.81 12.73 -6.83
C GLU A 317 45.91 13.92 -6.46
N ARG A 318 45.39 14.64 -7.45
CA ARG A 318 44.41 15.73 -7.23
C ARG A 318 43.15 15.20 -6.54
N ARG A 319 42.58 14.09 -7.02
CA ARG A 319 41.41 13.43 -6.40
C ARG A 319 41.73 12.92 -4.98
N ARG A 320 42.95 12.41 -4.76
CA ARG A 320 43.41 11.95 -3.44
C ARG A 320 43.49 13.12 -2.45
N LYS A 321 44.09 14.25 -2.87
CA LYS A 321 44.17 15.49 -2.09
C LYS A 321 42.78 16.05 -1.80
N GLU A 322 41.88 16.10 -2.78
CA GLU A 322 40.49 16.53 -2.59
C GLU A 322 39.75 15.64 -1.59
N ARG A 323 39.93 14.31 -1.67
CA ARG A 323 39.36 13.35 -0.71
C ARG A 323 39.93 13.55 0.70
N LEU A 324 41.22 13.86 0.82
CA LEU A 324 41.87 14.18 2.09
C LEU A 324 41.37 15.50 2.67
N ALA A 325 41.23 16.53 1.84
CA ALA A 325 40.67 17.83 2.22
C ALA A 325 39.20 17.71 2.67
N ARG A 326 38.37 16.92 1.96
CA ARG A 326 37.00 16.59 2.40
C ARG A 326 36.96 15.84 3.73
N LYS A 327 37.91 14.94 3.98
CA LYS A 327 38.01 14.24 5.27
C LYS A 327 38.49 15.17 6.39
N ALA A 328 39.45 16.04 6.12
CA ALA A 328 39.98 17.03 7.07
C ALA A 328 38.94 18.10 7.43
N GLY A 329 38.23 18.66 6.44
CA GLY A 329 37.11 19.58 6.66
C GLY A 329 35.84 18.92 7.22
N GLY A 330 35.80 17.59 7.23
CA GLY A 330 34.75 16.78 7.85
C GLY A 330 34.97 16.46 9.32
N VAL A 331 36.14 16.79 9.90
CA VAL A 331 36.40 16.69 11.34
C VAL A 331 35.87 17.94 12.03
N LYS A 332 34.55 18.12 12.01
CA LYS A 332 33.91 18.83 13.12
C LYS A 332 34.06 17.92 14.35
N PRO A 333 34.46 18.44 15.52
CA PRO A 333 34.59 17.60 16.70
C PRO A 333 33.26 16.89 16.91
N LYS A 334 33.31 15.56 17.03
CA LYS A 334 32.21 14.76 17.56
C LYS A 334 32.00 15.24 19.00
N VAL A 335 31.21 16.30 19.17
CA VAL A 335 30.60 16.59 20.46
C VAL A 335 29.81 15.35 20.81
N ALA A 336 30.20 14.74 21.93
CA ALA A 336 29.61 13.55 22.49
C ALA A 336 28.09 13.68 22.45
N ARG A 337 27.44 12.88 21.61
CA ARG A 337 26.00 12.73 21.59
C ARG A 337 25.66 11.84 22.78
N GLY A 338 25.54 12.46 23.95
CA GLY A 338 25.09 11.79 25.17
C GLY A 338 23.72 11.14 24.97
N PRO A 339 23.43 10.01 25.64
CA PRO A 339 22.11 9.41 25.66
C PRO A 339 21.22 10.24 26.59
N GLY A 340 20.74 11.39 26.10
CA GLY A 340 20.03 12.34 26.95
C GLY A 340 19.60 13.60 26.22
N ILE A 341 19.31 13.51 24.91
CA ILE A 341 18.45 14.52 24.31
C ILE A 341 17.07 14.19 24.82
N GLU A 342 16.71 14.86 25.92
CA GLU A 342 15.34 15.03 26.36
C GLU A 342 14.49 15.25 25.12
N VAL A 343 13.49 14.38 25.01
CA VAL A 343 12.42 14.47 24.03
C VAL A 343 11.61 15.70 24.43
N LEU A 344 12.16 16.89 24.19
CA LEU A 344 11.34 17.98 23.74
C LEU A 344 10.73 17.46 22.46
N ASP A 345 9.52 16.93 22.65
CA ASP A 345 8.46 16.91 21.69
C ASP A 345 8.39 18.31 21.10
N SER A 346 9.29 18.60 20.15
CA SER A 346 9.03 19.61 19.14
C SER A 346 7.89 19.01 18.34
N SER A 347 6.72 19.12 18.94
CA SER A 347 5.38 19.06 18.39
C SER A 347 5.25 20.17 17.35
N ASP A 348 6.24 20.26 16.47
CA ASP A 348 6.36 21.23 15.41
C ASP A 348 5.76 20.54 14.19
N ASP A 349 4.43 20.61 14.23
CA ASP A 349 3.53 20.96 13.15
C ASP A 349 3.57 20.12 11.89
N GLY A 350 2.40 19.92 11.27
CA GLY A 350 2.13 19.02 10.15
C GLY A 350 2.85 19.32 8.83
N PHE A 351 4.14 19.62 8.88
CA PHE A 351 4.96 20.08 7.80
C PHE A 351 5.91 18.99 7.29
N GLU A 352 6.26 19.14 6.03
CA GLU A 352 7.16 18.24 5.32
C GLU A 352 8.57 18.30 5.92
N PRO A 353 9.09 17.18 6.44
CA PRO A 353 10.42 17.18 7.01
C PRO A 353 11.48 17.18 5.90
N ALA A 354 12.55 17.96 6.09
CA ALA A 354 13.67 18.00 5.15
C ALA A 354 14.27 16.61 4.92
N LEU A 355 14.44 16.24 3.65
CA LEU A 355 15.00 14.93 3.29
C LEU A 355 16.52 14.92 3.45
N ARG A 356 17.06 13.78 3.88
CA ARG A 356 18.50 13.54 3.98
C ARG A 356 19.13 13.49 2.59
N ARG A 357 20.40 13.90 2.47
CA ARG A 357 21.13 13.89 1.18
C ARG A 357 21.32 12.49 0.59
N ASN A 358 21.50 11.47 1.43
CA ASN A 358 21.71 10.10 0.98
C ASN A 358 20.37 9.40 0.72
N ARG A 359 20.09 9.06 -0.53
CA ARG A 359 18.79 8.51 -0.91
C ARG A 359 18.68 7.01 -0.69
N PHE A 360 17.45 6.51 -0.64
CA PHE A 360 17.17 5.08 -0.72
C PHE A 360 16.85 4.72 -2.17
N GLY A 361 17.77 4.03 -2.83
CA GLY A 361 17.71 3.75 -4.26
C GLY A 361 18.26 4.86 -5.15
N LYS A 362 18.02 4.74 -6.46
CA LYS A 362 18.58 5.65 -7.48
C LYS A 362 17.81 6.96 -7.61
N ARG A 363 16.50 6.97 -7.29
CA ARG A 363 15.58 8.07 -7.58
C ARG A 363 15.26 8.88 -6.32
N ASP A 364 14.99 10.16 -6.52
CA ASP A 364 14.52 11.06 -5.47
C ASP A 364 13.07 10.76 -5.09
N VAL A 365 12.72 11.02 -3.83
CA VAL A 365 11.34 10.91 -3.35
C VAL A 365 10.52 12.01 -4.04
N PRO A 366 9.36 11.69 -4.64
CA PRO A 366 8.51 12.71 -5.26
C PRO A 366 8.02 13.72 -4.21
N ALA A 367 8.04 15.02 -4.51
CA ALA A 367 7.51 16.06 -3.61
C ALA A 367 6.05 15.78 -3.22
N ALA A 368 5.61 16.23 -2.04
CA ALA A 368 4.20 16.14 -1.68
C ALA A 368 3.34 16.97 -2.64
N PRO A 369 2.08 16.53 -2.90
CA PRO A 369 1.12 17.39 -3.58
C PRO A 369 0.90 18.66 -2.75
N LEU A 370 0.77 19.79 -3.45
CA LEU A 370 0.38 21.06 -2.86
C LEU A 370 -1.12 21.02 -2.56
N GLU A 371 -1.50 21.18 -1.30
CA GLU A 371 -2.88 21.08 -0.81
C GLU A 371 -3.22 22.34 -0.01
N VAL A 372 -3.82 23.32 -0.70
CA VAL A 372 -4.11 24.65 -0.16
C VAL A 372 -5.45 25.12 -0.66
N VAL A 373 -6.36 25.42 0.26
CA VAL A 373 -7.66 25.99 -0.07
C VAL A 373 -7.50 27.49 -0.33
N LEU A 374 -7.90 27.92 -1.53
CA LEU A 374 -7.93 29.32 -1.91
C LEU A 374 -9.05 30.09 -1.18
N PRO A 375 -8.96 31.42 -1.05
CA PRO A 375 -9.96 32.21 -0.33
C PRO A 375 -11.39 32.03 -0.90
N GLU A 376 -11.51 31.90 -2.22
CA GLU A 376 -12.80 31.71 -2.92
C GLU A 376 -13.42 30.32 -2.67
N ASP A 377 -12.58 29.30 -2.46
CA ASP A 377 -13.02 27.94 -2.18
C ASP A 377 -13.18 27.68 -0.67
N LEU A 378 -12.81 28.64 0.20
CA LEU A 378 -13.03 28.53 1.65
C LEU A 378 -14.51 28.80 1.98
N GLN A 379 -15.28 27.73 2.15
CA GLN A 379 -16.72 27.77 2.41
C GLN A 379 -17.02 27.50 3.89
N ASP A 380 -18.20 27.91 4.39
CA ASP A 380 -18.62 27.70 5.79
C ASP A 380 -19.48 26.43 6.02
N SER A 381 -20.11 25.87 4.97
CA SER A 381 -20.83 24.58 5.06
C SER A 381 -20.07 23.33 4.53
N LEU A 382 -19.93 22.28 5.36
CA LEU A 382 -19.27 21.00 5.00
C LEU A 382 -19.83 20.33 3.71
N ARG A 383 -21.10 20.61 3.38
CA ARG A 383 -21.74 20.10 2.16
C ARG A 383 -21.13 20.65 0.87
N ARG A 384 -20.51 21.83 0.94
CA ARG A 384 -19.86 22.51 -0.19
C ARG A 384 -18.35 22.25 -0.22
N LEU A 385 -17.81 21.54 0.77
CA LEU A 385 -16.41 21.17 0.83
C LEU A 385 -16.05 20.31 -0.38
N LYS A 386 -15.11 20.79 -1.19
CA LYS A 386 -14.43 19.96 -2.16
C LYS A 386 -13.23 19.33 -1.46
N PRO A 387 -13.19 18.00 -1.30
CA PRO A 387 -12.03 17.34 -0.72
C PRO A 387 -10.83 17.51 -1.66
N GLU A 388 -9.72 17.94 -1.09
CA GLU A 388 -8.43 18.06 -1.78
C GLU A 388 -7.48 16.93 -1.34
N GLY A 389 -6.49 16.64 -2.18
CA GLY A 389 -5.48 15.63 -1.89
C GLY A 389 -5.86 14.20 -2.28
N ASN A 390 -4.86 13.31 -2.27
CA ASN A 390 -5.04 11.89 -2.53
C ASN A 390 -4.34 11.07 -1.44
N LEU A 391 -5.15 10.50 -0.54
CA LEU A 391 -4.65 9.73 0.60
C LEU A 391 -3.73 8.55 0.19
N LEU A 392 -3.93 7.99 -1.01
CA LEU A 392 -3.06 6.92 -1.50
C LEU A 392 -1.65 7.45 -1.81
N THR A 393 -1.54 8.64 -2.42
CA THR A 393 -0.24 9.24 -2.71
C THR A 393 0.48 9.65 -1.44
N ASP A 394 -0.25 10.15 -0.43
CA ASP A 394 0.36 10.60 0.82
C ASP A 394 0.85 9.44 1.66
N ARG A 395 0.04 8.38 1.76
CA ARG A 395 0.46 7.14 2.43
C ARG A 395 1.62 6.47 1.71
N TYR A 396 1.59 6.45 0.38
CA TYR A 396 2.71 5.94 -0.40
C TYR A 396 3.98 6.75 -0.16
N ARG A 397 3.89 8.09 -0.19
CA ARG A 397 5.01 8.98 0.13
C ARG A 397 5.52 8.75 1.55
N ASN A 398 4.65 8.56 2.53
CA ASN A 398 5.03 8.25 3.91
C ASN A 398 5.87 6.96 4.00
N LEU A 399 5.49 5.91 3.28
CA LEU A 399 6.27 4.66 3.21
C LEU A 399 7.65 4.87 2.59
N LEU A 400 7.76 5.74 1.59
CA LEU A 400 9.03 6.12 0.96
C LEU A 400 9.90 6.90 1.95
N VAL A 401 9.35 7.93 2.60
CA VAL A 401 10.05 8.77 3.58
C VAL A 401 10.52 7.95 4.79
N ASN A 402 9.74 6.96 5.23
CA ASN A 402 10.14 6.04 6.28
C ASN A 402 11.15 4.96 5.83
N GLY A 403 11.54 4.93 4.56
CA GLY A 403 12.49 3.95 4.03
C GLY A 403 11.96 2.51 4.02
N LYS A 404 10.63 2.32 4.14
CA LYS A 404 9.98 1.00 4.05
C LYS A 404 9.90 0.51 2.61
N VAL A 405 9.74 1.44 1.68
CA VAL A 405 9.61 1.17 0.25
C VAL A 405 10.61 2.04 -0.52
N GLU A 406 11.19 1.47 -1.58
CA GLU A 406 12.11 2.18 -2.48
C GLU A 406 11.33 2.95 -3.54
N VAL A 407 11.84 4.12 -3.95
CA VAL A 407 11.25 4.89 -5.05
C VAL A 407 11.48 4.18 -6.39
N ARG A 408 10.39 3.72 -7.01
CA ARG A 408 10.40 3.07 -8.32
C ARG A 408 9.48 3.80 -9.30
N LYS A 409 9.87 3.82 -10.58
CA LYS A 409 9.01 4.21 -11.70
C LYS A 409 8.49 2.94 -12.34
N ARG A 410 7.26 3.01 -12.85
CA ARG A 410 6.68 1.95 -13.67
C ARG A 410 7.60 1.70 -14.85
N LEU A 411 8.02 0.45 -15.00
CA LEU A 411 8.75 0.02 -16.19
C LEU A 411 7.71 -0.30 -17.26
N GLY A 412 7.81 0.38 -18.40
CA GLY A 412 7.02 0.01 -19.58
C GLY A 412 7.41 -1.38 -20.08
N GLN A 413 6.61 -1.92 -21.00
CA GLN A 413 6.96 -3.19 -21.65
C GLN A 413 8.26 -3.01 -22.43
N ARG A 414 9.27 -3.82 -22.12
CA ARG A 414 10.53 -3.83 -22.88
C ARG A 414 10.23 -4.35 -24.27
N LYS A 415 10.54 -3.56 -25.30
CA LYS A 415 10.46 -4.01 -26.70
C LYS A 415 11.34 -5.25 -26.86
N LEU A 416 10.71 -6.40 -27.09
CA LEU A 416 11.43 -7.61 -27.43
C LEU A 416 12.06 -7.44 -28.81
N ARG A 417 13.15 -8.17 -29.07
CA ARG A 417 13.73 -8.23 -30.42
C ARG A 417 12.63 -8.68 -31.38
N LYS A 418 12.53 -8.03 -32.54
CA LYS A 418 11.65 -8.51 -33.61
C LYS A 418 12.17 -9.90 -34.02
N VAL A 419 11.34 -10.92 -33.86
CA VAL A 419 11.63 -12.29 -34.29
C VAL A 419 10.54 -12.65 -35.30
N ASP A 420 10.96 -13.15 -36.44
CA ASP A 420 10.04 -13.62 -37.47
C ASP A 420 9.28 -14.83 -36.94
N LYS A 421 7.95 -14.76 -37.02
CA LYS A 421 7.07 -15.86 -36.61
C LYS A 421 6.88 -16.75 -37.82
N THR A 422 7.53 -17.91 -37.82
CA THR A 422 7.30 -18.94 -38.83
C THR A 422 6.23 -19.91 -38.35
N GLU A 423 5.40 -20.38 -39.27
CA GLU A 423 4.50 -21.51 -39.02
C GLU A 423 5.34 -22.77 -38.81
N LYS A 424 4.91 -23.63 -37.88
CA LYS A 424 5.55 -24.94 -37.70
C LYS A 424 5.30 -25.79 -38.94
N TRP A 425 6.30 -26.56 -39.38
CA TRP A 425 6.22 -27.38 -40.60
C TRP A 425 4.99 -28.32 -40.65
N SER A 426 4.58 -28.86 -39.49
CA SER A 426 3.37 -29.70 -39.38
C SER A 426 2.08 -29.03 -39.85
N TYR A 427 1.99 -27.71 -39.76
CA TYR A 427 0.83 -26.94 -40.24
C TYR A 427 1.03 -26.38 -41.65
N LYS A 428 2.28 -26.34 -42.11
CA LYS A 428 2.63 -25.87 -43.46
C LYS A 428 2.24 -26.88 -44.53
N ASP A 429 2.43 -28.16 -44.22
CA ASP A 429 2.18 -29.28 -45.15
C ASP A 429 0.88 -30.04 -44.81
N TRP A 430 -0.01 -29.41 -44.03
CA TRP A 430 -1.28 -30.03 -43.65
C TRP A 430 -2.22 -30.09 -44.86
N GLN A 431 -2.73 -31.29 -45.15
CA GLN A 431 -3.75 -31.53 -46.16
C GLN A 431 -4.93 -32.27 -45.51
N LEU A 432 -6.15 -31.85 -45.84
CA LEU A 432 -7.37 -32.51 -45.39
C LEU A 432 -7.52 -33.81 -46.19
N LYS A 433 -7.63 -34.94 -45.49
CA LYS A 433 -7.86 -36.25 -46.12
C LYS A 433 -9.28 -36.37 -46.66
#